data_AF-A0A6L5R4I0-F1
#
_entry.id   AF-A0A6L5R4I0-F1
#
_cell.length_a   1.000
_cell.length_b   1.000
_cell.length_c   1.000
_cell.angle_alpha   90.00
_cell.angle_beta   90.00
_cell.angle_gamma   90.00
#
_symmetry.space_group_name_H-M   'P 1'
#
loop_
_entity.id
_entity.type
_entity.pdbx_description
1 polymer ?
#
loop_
_entity_poly.entity_id
_entity_poly.type
_entity_poly.pdbx_seq_one_letter_code
_entity_poly.pdbx_strand_id
1 'polypeptide(L)'
;MSERLPERPATDALVESSALWILGDSPPGFLVDAAVEATVAGLDSPALHELAGMSDADSPWDLREALGRALAELGTAVPDPREPATLRLALRELAAQFLHERISIRELVDRARSVIDEGTGTPHEAAALLAAGEALDAGRITAHQAQLDALDWAAGLTRA
;
A
#
# COMPACT_ATOMS: atom_id res chain seq x y z
N MET A 1 9.88 -16.36 21.95
CA MET A 1 10.75 -15.43 21.21
C MET A 1 10.03 -15.11 19.93
N SER A 2 9.27 -14.01 19.90
CA SER A 2 8.69 -13.55 18.62
C SER A 2 9.84 -13.08 17.76
N GLU A 3 10.15 -13.83 16.71
CA GLU A 3 10.90 -13.28 15.58
C GLU A 3 10.10 -12.06 15.12
N ARG A 4 10.59 -10.85 15.43
CA ARG A 4 10.08 -9.65 14.78
C ARG A 4 10.34 -9.88 13.30
N LEU A 5 9.27 -9.91 12.51
CA LEU A 5 9.37 -9.80 11.05
C LEU A 5 10.34 -8.64 10.76
N PRO A 6 11.28 -8.78 9.81
CA PRO A 6 12.17 -7.68 9.47
C PRO A 6 11.31 -6.46 9.15
N GLU A 7 11.49 -5.39 9.91
CA GLU A 7 10.77 -4.14 9.67
C GLU A 7 11.15 -3.67 8.26
N ARG A 8 10.14 -3.49 7.40
CA ARG A 8 10.35 -2.99 6.04
C ARG A 8 11.11 -1.66 6.11
N PRO A 9 12.13 -1.43 5.26
CA PRO A 9 12.81 -0.14 5.22
C PRO A 9 11.81 0.99 5.00
N ALA A 10 11.95 2.11 5.71
CA ALA A 10 10.98 3.18 5.63
C ALA A 10 10.92 3.83 4.22
N THR A 11 12.02 3.77 3.46
CA THR A 11 12.03 4.15 2.04
C THR A 11 11.12 3.23 1.22
N ASP A 12 11.18 1.91 1.44
CA ASP A 12 10.34 0.94 0.73
C ASP A 12 8.87 1.14 1.08
N ALA A 13 8.57 1.37 2.36
CA ALA A 13 7.22 1.70 2.83
C ALA A 13 6.67 2.96 2.13
N LEU A 14 7.48 4.01 2.01
CA LEU A 14 7.09 5.24 1.31
C LEU A 14 6.83 4.98 -0.17
N VAL A 15 7.66 4.17 -0.84
CA VAL A 15 7.49 3.80 -2.25
C VAL A 15 6.24 2.95 -2.46
N GLU A 16 5.98 1.98 -1.58
CA GLU A 16 4.77 1.15 -1.59
C GLU A 16 3.50 2.00 -1.42
N SER A 17 3.47 2.91 -0.42
CA SER A 17 2.38 3.88 -0.24
C SER A 17 2.20 4.81 -1.44
N SER A 18 3.30 5.25 -2.06
CA SER A 18 3.26 6.06 -3.27
C SER A 18 2.60 5.31 -4.43
N ALA A 19 2.94 4.04 -4.62
CA ALA A 19 2.34 3.21 -5.66
C ALA A 19 0.84 3.03 -5.45
N LEU A 20 0.41 2.78 -4.21
CA LEU A 20 -1.01 2.67 -3.85
C LEU A 20 -1.79 3.97 -4.13
N TRP A 21 -1.21 5.12 -3.80
CA TRP A 21 -1.83 6.43 -4.05
C TRP A 21 -1.85 6.80 -5.55
N ILE A 22 -0.86 6.37 -6.32
CA ILE A 22 -0.77 6.64 -7.75
C ILE A 22 -1.76 5.79 -8.56
N LEU A 23 -1.92 4.51 -8.20
CA LEU A 23 -2.80 3.57 -8.90
C LEU A 23 -4.26 3.64 -8.46
N GLY A 24 -4.52 3.98 -7.20
CA GLY A 24 -5.85 3.96 -6.62
C GLY A 24 -6.33 5.33 -6.18
N ASP A 25 -7.63 5.41 -5.87
CA ASP A 25 -8.21 6.54 -5.15
C ASP A 25 -8.02 6.35 -3.62
N SER A 26 -6.80 5.98 -3.22
CA SER A 26 -6.49 5.80 -1.81
C SER A 26 -6.40 7.17 -1.12
N PRO A 27 -6.88 7.29 0.13
CA PRO A 27 -6.73 8.54 0.87
C PRO A 27 -5.27 8.96 0.94
N PRO A 28 -4.94 10.25 0.69
CA PRO A 28 -3.59 10.77 0.84
C PRO A 28 -2.98 10.52 2.23
N GLY A 29 -3.81 10.40 3.28
CA GLY A 29 -3.38 10.12 4.64
C GLY A 29 -2.41 8.95 4.77
N PHE A 30 -2.57 7.85 4.01
CA PHE A 30 -1.61 6.73 4.06
C PHE A 30 -0.23 7.09 3.49
N LEU A 31 -0.19 7.96 2.48
CA LEU A 31 1.05 8.48 1.93
C LEU A 31 1.74 9.43 2.92
N VAL A 32 0.96 10.33 3.52
CA VAL A 32 1.47 11.28 4.54
C VAL A 32 2.00 10.53 5.76
N ASP A 33 1.27 9.54 6.26
CA ASP A 33 1.70 8.70 7.39
C ASP A 33 3.02 7.98 7.07
N ALA A 34 3.17 7.43 5.87
CA ALA A 34 4.43 6.81 5.45
C ALA A 34 5.60 7.82 5.37
N ALA A 35 5.34 9.07 4.98
CA ALA A 35 6.34 10.13 5.00
C ALA A 35 6.74 10.54 6.43
N VAL A 36 5.78 10.55 7.36
CA VAL A 36 6.03 10.76 8.79
C VAL A 36 6.86 9.61 9.37
N GLU A 37 6.48 8.36 9.09
CA GLU A 37 7.23 7.16 9.52
C GLU A 37 8.67 7.18 8.97
N ALA A 38 8.86 7.57 7.70
CA ALA A 38 10.17 7.75 7.07
C ALA A 38 11.04 8.79 7.79
N THR A 39 10.45 9.94 8.12
CA THR A 39 11.14 10.99 8.91
C THR A 39 11.54 10.48 10.29
N VAL A 40 10.63 9.78 10.99
CA VAL A 40 10.90 9.19 12.32
C VAL A 40 11.98 8.12 12.26
N ALA A 41 12.07 7.37 11.15
CA ALA A 41 13.12 6.38 10.90
C ALA A 41 14.50 7.01 10.58
N GLY A 42 14.59 8.33 10.49
CA GLY A 42 15.84 9.07 10.29
C GLY A 42 16.17 9.37 8.83
N LEU A 43 15.24 9.16 7.89
CA LEU A 43 15.36 9.74 6.56
C LEU A 43 15.17 11.24 6.67
N ASP A 44 16.13 12.01 6.16
CA ASP A 44 16.16 13.46 6.32
C ASP A 44 16.30 14.14 4.95
N SER A 45 15.21 14.75 4.50
CA SER A 45 15.18 15.53 3.26
C SER A 45 14.14 16.64 3.39
N PRO A 46 14.40 17.87 2.90
CA PRO A 46 13.45 18.98 2.98
C PRO A 46 12.08 18.65 2.37
N ALA A 47 12.06 17.99 1.21
CA ALA A 47 10.80 17.65 0.56
C ALA A 47 10.05 16.51 1.27
N LEU A 48 10.75 15.61 1.96
CA LEU A 48 10.13 14.60 2.80
C LEU A 48 9.42 15.24 4.01
N HIS A 49 10.05 16.20 4.68
CA HIS A 49 9.42 16.95 5.78
C HIS A 49 8.20 17.74 5.31
N GLU A 50 8.26 18.32 4.11
CA GLU A 50 7.11 18.99 3.49
C GLU A 50 5.96 18.01 3.29
N LEU A 51 6.21 16.87 2.64
CA LEU A 51 5.20 15.82 2.41
C LEU A 51 4.60 15.30 3.73
N ALA A 52 5.43 15.08 4.75
CA ALA A 52 5.00 14.64 6.08
C ALA A 52 4.14 15.69 6.82
N GLY A 53 4.20 16.95 6.40
CA GLY A 53 3.40 18.04 6.94
C GLY A 53 2.07 18.28 6.21
N MET A 54 1.81 17.57 5.11
CA MET A 54 0.58 17.71 4.32
C MET A 54 -0.60 16.96 4.95
N SER A 55 -1.79 17.14 4.37
CA SER A 55 -3.05 16.58 4.83
C SER A 55 -3.98 16.23 3.67
N ASP A 56 -5.08 15.53 3.97
CA ASP A 56 -6.13 15.22 3.00
C ASP A 56 -6.85 16.47 2.44
N ALA A 57 -6.66 17.64 3.06
CA ALA A 57 -7.23 18.90 2.58
C ALA A 57 -6.37 19.57 1.49
N ASP A 58 -5.12 19.13 1.33
CA ASP A 58 -4.21 19.66 0.32
C ASP A 58 -4.56 19.15 -1.07
N SER A 59 -4.20 19.92 -2.09
CA SER A 59 -4.50 19.56 -3.48
C SER A 59 -3.76 18.28 -3.89
N PRO A 60 -4.41 17.36 -4.62
CA PRO A 60 -3.74 16.19 -5.20
C PRO A 60 -2.55 16.54 -6.10
N TRP A 61 -2.54 17.73 -6.70
CA TRP A 61 -1.41 18.23 -7.49
C TRP A 61 -0.22 18.59 -6.62
N ASP A 62 -0.45 19.28 -5.50
CA ASP A 62 0.60 19.70 -4.57
C ASP A 62 1.23 18.46 -3.91
N LEU A 63 0.40 17.48 -3.52
CA LEU A 63 0.85 16.18 -3.03
C LEU A 63 1.71 15.45 -4.07
N ARG A 64 1.34 15.49 -5.35
CA ARG A 64 2.11 14.84 -6.44
C ARG A 64 3.47 15.51 -6.62
N GLU A 65 3.52 16.84 -6.52
CA GLU A 65 4.75 17.61 -6.64
C GLU A 65 5.68 17.39 -5.44
N ALA A 66 5.14 17.44 -4.21
CA ALA A 66 5.88 17.15 -2.98
C ALA A 66 6.43 15.72 -2.99
N LEU A 67 5.60 14.74 -3.36
CA LEU A 67 6.01 13.34 -3.51
C LEU A 67 7.17 13.18 -4.50
N GLY A 68 7.05 13.79 -5.68
CA GLY A 68 8.08 13.71 -6.71
C GLY A 68 9.43 14.26 -6.24
N ARG A 69 9.42 15.38 -5.52
CA ARG A 69 10.62 15.97 -4.93
C ARG A 69 11.19 15.10 -3.81
N ALA A 70 10.34 14.61 -2.90
CA ALA A 70 10.77 13.77 -1.78
C ALA A 70 11.46 12.49 -2.27
N LEU A 71 10.85 11.76 -3.21
CA LEU A 71 11.48 10.55 -3.76
C LEU A 71 12.78 10.85 -4.50
N ALA A 72 12.83 11.94 -5.27
CA ALA A 72 14.06 12.34 -5.98
C ALA A 72 15.21 12.67 -5.02
N GLU A 73 14.94 13.39 -3.93
CA GLU A 73 15.94 13.70 -2.89
C GLU A 73 16.44 12.43 -2.17
N LEU A 74 15.54 11.45 -1.96
CA LEU A 74 15.88 10.14 -1.41
C LEU A 74 16.53 9.20 -2.43
N GLY A 75 16.80 9.66 -3.66
CA GLY A 75 17.44 8.88 -4.72
C GLY A 75 16.56 7.78 -5.31
N THR A 76 15.25 7.90 -5.17
CA THR A 76 14.25 6.92 -5.64
C THR A 76 13.34 7.54 -6.70
N ALA A 77 12.84 6.73 -7.64
CA ALA A 77 11.89 7.19 -8.65
C ALA A 77 10.45 7.08 -8.17
N VAL A 78 9.60 7.98 -8.64
CA VAL A 78 8.14 7.85 -8.50
C VAL A 78 7.68 6.61 -9.27
N PRO A 79 6.90 5.69 -8.65
CA PRO A 79 6.37 4.53 -9.35
C PRO A 79 5.53 4.92 -10.59
N ASP A 80 5.78 4.29 -11.74
CA ASP A 80 5.02 4.55 -12.96
C ASP A 80 3.72 3.71 -12.95
N PRO A 81 2.52 4.31 -13.03
CA PRO A 81 1.26 3.56 -13.03
C PRO A 81 1.11 2.58 -14.19
N ARG A 82 1.91 2.71 -15.27
CA ARG A 82 1.87 1.80 -16.42
C ARG A 82 2.70 0.54 -16.22
N GLU A 83 3.57 0.52 -15.22
CA GLU A 83 4.47 -0.60 -14.96
C GLU A 83 3.78 -1.65 -14.07
N PRO A 84 3.79 -2.95 -14.44
CA PRO A 84 3.20 -4.01 -13.62
C PRO A 84 3.80 -4.10 -12.20
N ALA A 85 5.06 -3.67 -12.03
CA ALA A 85 5.72 -3.63 -10.73
C ALA A 85 5.04 -2.66 -9.74
N THR A 86 4.42 -1.58 -10.24
CA THR A 86 3.71 -0.61 -9.41
C THR A 86 2.49 -1.22 -8.75
N LEU A 87 1.78 -2.12 -9.45
CA LEU A 87 0.65 -2.85 -8.86
C LEU A 87 1.10 -3.75 -7.72
N ARG A 88 2.24 -4.44 -7.88
CA ARG A 88 2.83 -5.25 -6.81
C ARG A 88 3.19 -4.41 -5.58
N LEU A 89 3.76 -3.22 -5.77
CA LEU A 89 4.05 -2.28 -4.68
C LEU A 89 2.77 -1.83 -3.95
N ALA A 90 1.70 -1.51 -4.69
CA ALA A 90 0.42 -1.14 -4.11
C ALA A 90 -0.23 -2.30 -3.31
N LEU A 91 -0.14 -3.54 -3.81
CA LEU A 91 -0.63 -4.71 -3.08
C LEU A 91 0.18 -4.99 -1.81
N ARG A 92 1.50 -4.75 -1.83
CA ARG A 92 2.35 -4.83 -0.62
C ARG A 92 1.94 -3.79 0.42
N GLU A 93 1.62 -2.56 0.00
CA GLU A 93 1.10 -1.56 0.94
C GLU A 93 -0.24 -1.99 1.54
N LEU A 94 -1.20 -2.45 0.72
CA LEU A 94 -2.48 -2.93 1.22
C LEU A 94 -2.32 -4.11 2.19
N ALA A 95 -1.39 -5.03 1.90
CA ALA A 95 -1.03 -6.11 2.81
C ALA A 95 -0.47 -5.58 4.14
N ALA A 96 0.43 -4.59 4.10
CA ALA A 96 0.97 -3.97 5.30
C ALA A 96 -0.12 -3.26 6.12
N GLN A 97 -1.00 -2.49 5.48
CA GLN A 97 -2.13 -1.82 6.14
C GLN A 97 -3.05 -2.82 6.85
N PHE A 98 -3.34 -3.95 6.21
CA PHE A 98 -4.15 -5.02 6.80
C PHE A 98 -3.45 -5.72 7.97
N LEU A 99 -2.15 -6.03 7.84
CA LEU A 99 -1.35 -6.64 8.91
C LEU A 99 -1.23 -5.75 10.16
N HIS A 100 -1.25 -4.43 9.97
CA HIS A 100 -1.28 -3.45 11.06
C HIS A 100 -2.70 -3.13 11.55
N GLU A 101 -3.71 -3.90 11.09
CA GLU A 101 -5.12 -3.74 11.46
C GLU A 101 -5.68 -2.33 11.14
N ARG A 102 -5.06 -1.59 10.22
CA ARG A 102 -5.51 -0.25 9.81
C ARG A 102 -6.70 -0.31 8.84
N ILE A 103 -6.88 -1.45 8.16
CA ILE A 103 -8.00 -1.69 7.24
C ILE A 103 -8.61 -3.07 7.51
N SER A 104 -9.92 -3.19 7.29
CA SER A 104 -10.64 -4.47 7.40
C SER A 104 -10.42 -5.37 6.17
N ILE A 105 -10.76 -6.67 6.27
CA ILE A 105 -10.74 -7.59 5.12
C ILE A 105 -11.62 -7.10 3.96
N ARG A 106 -12.76 -6.47 4.25
CA ARG A 106 -13.64 -5.92 3.20
C ARG A 106 -12.95 -4.78 2.47
N GLU A 107 -12.41 -3.82 3.21
CA GLU A 107 -11.67 -2.71 2.63
C GLU A 107 -10.43 -3.17 1.85
N LEU A 108 -9.72 -4.19 2.34
CA LEU A 108 -8.58 -4.77 1.64
C LEU A 108 -9.00 -5.30 0.26
N VAL A 109 -10.06 -6.11 0.19
CA VAL A 109 -10.57 -6.65 -1.08
C VAL A 109 -11.06 -5.53 -2.00
N ASP A 110 -11.82 -4.58 -1.48
CA ASP A 110 -12.39 -3.49 -2.28
C ASP A 110 -11.30 -2.58 -2.86
N ARG A 111 -10.30 -2.22 -2.06
CA ARG A 111 -9.15 -1.44 -2.54
C ARG A 111 -8.27 -2.23 -3.50
N ALA A 112 -8.04 -3.52 -3.25
CA ALA A 112 -7.29 -4.38 -4.17
C ALA A 112 -8.00 -4.47 -5.53
N ARG A 113 -9.32 -4.62 -5.56
CA ARG A 113 -10.13 -4.56 -6.80
C ARG A 113 -9.98 -3.21 -7.49
N SER A 114 -10.01 -2.10 -6.73
CA SER A 114 -9.90 -0.75 -7.30
C SER A 114 -8.56 -0.46 -7.97
N VAL A 115 -7.45 -1.04 -7.51
CA VAL A 115 -6.12 -0.80 -8.11
C VAL A 115 -5.80 -1.76 -9.26
N ILE A 116 -6.55 -2.85 -9.39
CA ILE A 116 -6.40 -3.81 -10.49
C ILE A 116 -7.25 -3.31 -11.65
N ASP A 117 -6.59 -2.81 -12.70
CA ASP A 117 -7.26 -2.42 -13.94
C ASP A 117 -7.98 -3.62 -14.58
N GLU A 118 -9.24 -3.42 -14.95
CA GLU A 118 -10.08 -4.46 -15.59
C GLU A 118 -9.44 -5.01 -16.89
N GLY A 119 -8.56 -4.24 -17.54
CA GLY A 119 -7.94 -4.58 -18.83
C GLY A 119 -6.70 -5.46 -18.80
N THR A 120 -6.02 -5.62 -17.66
CA THR A 120 -4.71 -6.32 -17.57
C THR A 120 -4.79 -7.75 -17.00
N GLY A 121 -5.97 -8.16 -16.55
CA GLY A 121 -6.19 -9.45 -15.90
C GLY A 121 -5.69 -9.47 -14.45
N THR A 122 -6.26 -10.34 -13.63
CA THR A 122 -5.91 -10.43 -12.21
C THR A 122 -4.47 -10.92 -12.03
N PRO A 123 -3.59 -10.15 -11.36
CA PRO A 123 -2.26 -10.61 -11.03
C PRO A 123 -2.32 -11.88 -10.19
N HIS A 124 -1.38 -12.81 -10.41
CA HIS A 124 -1.31 -14.05 -9.62
C HIS A 124 -1.30 -13.78 -8.11
N GLU A 125 -0.60 -12.72 -7.70
CA GLU A 125 -0.51 -12.29 -6.31
C GLU A 125 -1.85 -11.85 -5.72
N ALA A 126 -2.76 -11.27 -6.51
CA ALA A 126 -4.06 -10.83 -6.02
C ALA A 126 -5.15 -11.92 -6.10
N ALA A 127 -4.93 -12.95 -6.92
CA ALA A 127 -5.96 -13.95 -7.23
C ALA A 127 -6.54 -14.65 -5.98
N ALA A 128 -5.68 -15.04 -5.04
CA ALA A 128 -6.11 -15.69 -3.81
C ALA A 128 -6.97 -14.75 -2.92
N LEU A 129 -6.55 -13.48 -2.77
CA LEU A 129 -7.29 -12.48 -2.02
C LEU A 129 -8.67 -12.21 -2.64
N LEU A 130 -8.72 -12.01 -3.96
CA LEU A 130 -9.99 -11.74 -4.65
C LEU A 130 -10.95 -12.94 -4.56
N ALA A 131 -10.45 -14.16 -4.68
CA ALA A 131 -11.24 -15.38 -4.52
C ALA A 131 -11.81 -15.52 -3.09
N ALA A 132 -11.02 -15.17 -2.06
CA ALA A 132 -11.51 -15.14 -0.68
C ALA A 132 -12.61 -14.08 -0.50
N GLY A 133 -12.43 -12.89 -1.08
CA GLY A 133 -13.45 -11.83 -1.10
C GLY A 133 -14.77 -12.29 -1.75
N GLU A 134 -14.70 -12.90 -2.93
CA GLU A 134 -15.87 -13.46 -3.61
C GLU A 134 -16.55 -14.59 -2.81
N ALA A 135 -15.77 -15.45 -2.15
CA ALA A 135 -16.30 -16.50 -1.30
C ALA A 135 -17.01 -15.91 -0.08
N LEU A 136 -16.47 -14.84 0.51
CA LEU A 136 -17.08 -14.12 1.62
C LEU A 136 -18.40 -13.46 1.22
N ASP A 137 -18.42 -12.76 0.08
CA ASP A 137 -19.62 -12.08 -0.44
C ASP A 137 -20.72 -13.08 -0.81
N ALA A 138 -20.34 -14.26 -1.32
CA ALA A 138 -21.26 -15.36 -1.59
C ALA A 138 -21.70 -16.14 -0.33
N GLY A 139 -21.18 -15.80 0.86
CA GLY A 139 -21.47 -16.52 2.10
C GLY A 139 -20.91 -17.96 2.15
N ARG A 140 -19.94 -18.29 1.28
CA ARG A 140 -19.28 -19.60 1.23
C ARG A 140 -18.24 -19.77 2.34
N ILE A 141 -17.67 -18.67 2.81
CA ILE A 141 -16.76 -18.63 3.96
C ILE A 141 -17.22 -17.57 4.95
N THR A 142 -16.79 -17.70 6.20
CA THR A 142 -17.05 -16.71 7.25
C THR A 142 -16.08 -15.54 7.13
N ALA A 143 -16.42 -14.39 7.73
CA ALA A 143 -15.49 -13.26 7.83
C ALA A 143 -14.19 -13.63 8.56
N HIS A 144 -14.28 -14.51 9.56
CA HIS A 144 -13.09 -15.01 10.26
C HIS A 144 -12.19 -15.86 9.35
N GLN A 145 -12.77 -16.74 8.54
CA GLN A 145 -11.99 -17.53 7.59
C GLN A 145 -11.34 -16.63 6.53
N ALA A 146 -12.08 -15.66 5.98
CA ALA A 146 -11.54 -14.69 5.03
C ALA A 146 -10.38 -13.86 5.64
N GLN A 147 -10.49 -13.49 6.91
CA GLN A 147 -9.43 -12.82 7.65
C GLN A 147 -8.16 -13.70 7.73
N LEU A 148 -8.29 -14.99 8.06
CA LEU A 148 -7.15 -15.91 8.13
C LEU A 148 -6.48 -16.10 6.76
N ASP A 149 -7.28 -16.32 5.72
CA ASP A 149 -6.77 -16.49 4.35
C ASP A 149 -6.03 -15.22 3.88
N ALA A 150 -6.53 -14.04 4.25
CA ALA A 150 -5.88 -12.76 3.94
C ALA A 150 -4.61 -12.50 4.76
N LEU A 151 -4.54 -12.97 6.01
CA LEU A 151 -3.32 -12.90 6.81
C LEU A 151 -2.21 -13.74 6.18
N ASP A 152 -2.52 -14.96 5.74
CA ASP A 152 -1.59 -15.83 5.04
C ASP A 152 -1.11 -15.21 3.72
N TRP A 153 -2.04 -14.64 2.95
CA TRP A 153 -1.74 -13.88 1.73
C TRP A 153 -0.81 -12.69 1.99
N ALA A 154 -1.12 -11.84 2.96
CA ALA A 154 -0.35 -10.64 3.28
C ALA A 154 1.05 -11.00 3.80
N ALA A 155 1.17 -12.05 4.61
CA ALA A 155 2.45 -12.59 5.06
C ALA A 155 3.26 -13.19 3.90
N GLY A 156 2.62 -13.68 2.84
CA GLY A 156 3.29 -14.15 1.63
C GLY A 156 3.92 -13.01 0.81
N LEU A 157 3.21 -11.90 0.66
CA LEU A 157 3.66 -10.72 -0.09
C LEU A 157 4.82 -9.97 0.58
N THR A 158 4.85 -9.92 1.90
CA THR A 158 5.90 -9.24 2.66
C THR A 158 7.21 -10.02 2.75
N ARG A 159 7.17 -11.35 2.51
CA ARG A 159 8.36 -12.23 2.51
C ARG A 159 9.04 -12.39 1.14
N ALA A 160 8.41 -11.91 0.07
CA ALA A 160 8.82 -12.12 -1.32
C ALA A 160 9.46 -10.87 -1.93
#